data_AF-A0ABD5NNT2-F1
#
_entry.id   AF-A0ABD5NNT2-F1
#
_cell.length_a   1.000
_cell.length_b   1.000
_cell.length_c   1.000
_cell.angle_alpha   90.00
_cell.angle_beta   90.00
_cell.angle_gamma   90.00
#
_symmetry.space_group_name_H-M   'P 1'
#
loop_
_entity.id
_entity.type
_entity.pdbx_description
1 polymer ?
#
loop_
_entity_poly.entity_id
_entity_poly.type
_entity_poly.pdbx_seq_one_letter_code
_entity_poly.pdbx_strand_id
1 'polypeptide(L)' 'MTTICEKVKSRRDLHMLRLGYITAALNARQPVDVTAERTNVSREVLDKNYDARTDSEKREVRKRFLEDV' A
#
# COMPACT_ATOMS: atom_id res chain seq x y z
N MET A 1 3.31 -12.08 27.45
CA MET A 1 2.86 -12.25 26.04
C MET A 1 1.86 -11.14 25.76
N THR A 2 2.35 -9.97 25.35
CA THR A 2 1.53 -8.76 25.24
C THR A 2 0.50 -8.94 24.14
N THR A 3 -0.77 -8.85 24.51
CA THR A 3 -1.93 -9.02 23.66
C THR A 3 -1.98 -7.89 22.61
N ILE A 4 -1.52 -8.17 21.39
CA ILE A 4 -1.62 -7.24 20.25
C ILE A 4 -3.09 -6.82 19.99
N CYS A 5 -4.05 -7.60 20.48
CA CYS A 5 -5.48 -7.43 20.21
C CYS A 5 -6.15 -6.21 20.88
N GLU A 6 -5.54 -5.56 21.88
CA GLU A 6 -6.25 -4.51 22.65
C GLU A 6 -6.24 -3.12 21.97
N LYS A 7 -5.37 -2.89 20.97
CA LYS A 7 -5.09 -1.54 20.44
C LYS A 7 -5.85 -1.17 19.16
N VAL A 8 -6.60 -2.09 18.55
CA VAL A 8 -7.47 -1.78 17.40
C VAL A 8 -8.84 -1.35 17.93
N LYS A 9 -8.95 -0.08 18.33
CA LYS A 9 -10.15 0.47 18.97
C LYS A 9 -11.28 0.79 17.98
N SER A 10 -10.99 0.95 16.68
CA SER A 10 -11.98 1.40 15.70
C SER A 10 -11.77 0.83 14.30
N ARG A 11 -12.84 0.84 13.48
CA ARG A 11 -12.80 0.45 12.05
C ARG A 11 -11.76 1.25 11.25
N ARG A 12 -11.45 2.49 11.68
CA ARG A 12 -10.43 3.35 11.05
C ARG A 12 -9.02 2.81 11.28
N ASP A 13 -8.73 2.25 12.44
CA ASP A 13 -7.40 1.72 12.77
C ASP A 13 -7.04 0.52 11.89
N LEU A 14 -8.03 -0.34 11.58
CA LEU A 14 -7.89 -1.44 10.61
C LEU A 14 -7.61 -0.95 9.19
N HIS A 15 -8.25 0.16 8.78
CA HIS A 15 -8.01 0.74 7.47
C HIS A 15 -6.60 1.32 7.37
N MET A 16 -6.12 2.00 8.42
CA MET A 16 -4.76 2.54 8.48
C MET A 16 -3.69 1.44 8.44
N LEU A 17 -3.92 0.30 9.11
CA LEU A 17 -2.99 -0.82 9.06
C LEU A 17 -2.83 -1.38 7.63
N ARG A 18 -3.95 -1.54 6.92
CA ARG A 18 -3.95 -1.99 5.52
C ARG A 18 -3.29 -0.97 4.59
N LEU A 19 -3.57 0.32 4.81
CA LEU A 19 -2.97 1.41 4.04
C LEU A 19 -1.44 1.44 4.21
N GLY A 20 -0.94 1.29 5.44
CA GLY A 20 0.49 1.22 5.71
C GLY A 20 1.18 0.04 5.02
N TYR A 21 0.58 -1.16 5.10
CA TYR A 21 1.09 -2.35 4.41
C TYR A 21 1.14 -2.17 2.89
N ILE A 22 0.03 -1.74 2.29
CA ILE A 22 -0.08 -1.54 0.83
C ILE A 22 0.92 -0.48 0.36
N THR A 23 1.00 0.66 1.06
CA THR A 23 1.91 1.75 0.70
C THR A 23 3.37 1.30 0.77
N ALA A 24 3.75 0.54 1.81
CA ALA A 24 5.10 -0.02 1.94
C ALA A 24 5.42 -1.01 0.81
N ALA A 25 4.50 -1.90 0.46
CA ALA A 25 4.67 -2.86 -0.62
C ALA A 25 4.85 -2.18 -1.99
N LEU A 26 4.03 -1.17 -2.28
CA LEU A 26 4.11 -0.41 -3.53
C LEU A 26 5.39 0.44 -3.61
N ASN A 27 5.87 0.98 -2.49
CA ASN A 27 7.15 1.69 -2.43
C ASN A 27 8.35 0.75 -2.60
N ALA A 28 8.23 -0.51 -2.16
CA ALA A 28 9.21 -1.57 -2.38
C ALA A 28 9.23 -2.12 -3.84
N ARG A 29 8.60 -1.40 -4.78
CA ARG A 29 8.48 -1.77 -6.21
C ARG A 29 7.71 -3.06 -6.47
N GLN A 30 6.86 -3.50 -5.55
CA GLN A 30 5.95 -4.60 -5.85
C GLN A 30 4.94 -4.14 -6.92
N PRO A 31 4.71 -4.92 -8.00
CA PRO A 31 3.71 -4.58 -8.99
C PRO A 31 2.34 -4.40 -8.36
N VAL A 32 1.57 -3.43 -8.86
CA VAL A 32 0.23 -3.12 -8.35
C VAL A 32 -0.69 -4.33 -8.50
N ASP A 33 -0.57 -5.06 -9.61
CA ASP A 33 -1.42 -6.22 -9.90
C ASP A 33 -1.17 -7.38 -8.91
N VAL A 34 0.08 -7.62 -8.52
CA VAL A 34 0.44 -8.63 -7.51
C VAL A 34 -0.05 -8.21 -6.12
N THR A 35 0.06 -6.92 -5.78
CA THR A 35 -0.42 -6.41 -4.49
C THR A 35 -1.95 -6.47 -4.40
N ALA A 36 -2.63 -6.16 -5.50
CA ALA A 36 -4.08 -6.22 -5.66
C ALA A 36 -4.61 -7.64 -5.44
N GLU A 37 -3.98 -8.63 -6.08
CA GLU A 37 -4.31 -10.03 -5.92
C GLU A 37 -4.13 -10.49 -4.46
N ARG A 38 -2.98 -10.17 -3.84
CA ARG A 38 -2.66 -10.56 -2.45
C ARG A 38 -3.59 -9.97 -1.41
N THR A 39 -4.13 -8.78 -1.68
CA THR A 39 -5.01 -8.05 -0.74
C THR A 39 -6.49 -8.14 -1.11
N ASN A 40 -6.82 -8.88 -2.17
CA ASN A 40 -8.18 -9.07 -2.70
C ASN A 40 -8.92 -7.74 -2.92
N VAL A 41 -8.25 -6.79 -3.56
CA VAL A 41 -8.80 -5.47 -3.89
C VAL A 41 -8.53 -5.15 -5.34
N SER A 42 -9.44 -4.45 -6.01
CA SER A 42 -9.20 -4.01 -7.38
C SER A 42 -8.18 -2.88 -7.43
N ARG A 43 -7.53 -2.72 -8.59
CA ARG A 43 -6.56 -1.65 -8.83
C ARG A 43 -7.14 -0.26 -8.63
N GLU A 44 -8.41 -0.07 -9.01
CA GLU A 44 -9.15 1.18 -8.81
C GLU A 44 -9.38 1.47 -7.32
N VAL A 45 -9.71 0.45 -6.52
CA VAL A 45 -9.91 0.59 -5.07
C VAL A 45 -8.59 0.90 -4.36
N LEU A 46 -7.49 0.30 -4.82
CA LEU A 46 -6.14 0.59 -4.35
C LEU A 46 -5.78 2.06 -4.53
N ASP A 47 -5.89 2.57 -5.76
CA ASP A 47 -5.52 3.95 -6.09
C ASP A 47 -6.41 4.97 -5.36
N LYS A 48 -7.70 4.67 -5.19
CA LYS A 48 -8.65 5.59 -4.55
C LYS A 48 -8.56 5.62 -3.02
N ASN A 49 -8.27 4.50 -2.36
CA ASN A 49 -8.46 4.36 -0.91
C ASN A 49 -7.22 3.97 -0.12
N TYR A 50 -6.16 3.48 -0.78
CA TYR A 50 -5.00 2.92 -0.10
C TYR A 50 -3.66 3.48 -0.61
N ASP A 51 -3.60 3.98 -1.84
CA ASP A 51 -2.41 4.62 -2.38
C ASP A 51 -2.27 6.05 -1.83
N ALA A 52 -1.51 6.20 -0.75
CA ALA A 52 -1.22 7.50 -0.15
C ALA A 52 -0.05 8.25 -0.81
N ARG A 53 0.52 7.72 -1.90
CA ARG A 53 1.68 8.33 -2.57
C ARG A 53 1.25 9.55 -3.38
N THR A 54 2.09 10.58 -3.31
CA THR A 54 1.99 11.76 -4.17
C THR A 54 2.38 11.44 -5.62
N ASP A 55 1.95 12.27 -6.57
CA ASP A 55 2.33 12.13 -7.97
C ASP A 55 3.85 12.16 -8.19
N SER A 56 4.56 12.93 -7.35
CA SER A 56 6.02 13.00 -7.34
C SER A 56 6.66 11.67 -6.94
N GLU A 57 6.16 11.02 -5.89
CA GLU A 57 6.64 9.69 -5.47
C GLU A 57 6.33 8.63 -6.53
N LYS A 58 5.13 8.67 -7.14
CA LYS A 58 4.77 7.80 -8.27
C LYS A 58 5.69 8.03 -9.47
N ARG A 59 6.09 9.28 -9.76
CA ARG A 59 7.06 9.60 -10.82
C ARG A 59 8.45 9.06 -10.48
N GLU A 60 8.90 9.20 -9.25
CA GLU A 60 10.22 8.73 -8.84
C GLU A 60 10.32 7.20 -8.89
N VAL A 61 9.28 6.48 -8.45
CA VAL A 61 9.21 5.02 -8.61
C VAL A 61 9.30 4.62 -10.08
N ARG A 62 8.61 5.34 -10.98
CA ARG A 62 8.70 5.11 -12.44
C ARG A 62 10.11 5.38 -12.97
N LYS A 63 10.72 6.52 -12.62
CA LYS A 63 12.10 6.88 -13.04
C LYS A 63 13.09 5.78 -12.66
N ARG A 64 13.04 5.34 -11.41
CA ARG A 64 13.89 4.26 -10.89
C ARG A 64 13.66 2.90 -11.55
N PHE A 65 12.47 2.63 -12.07
CA PHE A 65 12.21 1.42 -12.86
C PHE A 65 12.87 1.49 -14.23
N LEU A 66 12.90 2.68 -14.87
CA LEU A 66 13.58 2.87 -16.15
C LEU A 66 15.10 2.88 -16.05
N GLU A 67 15.66 3.29 -14.90
CA GLU A 67 17.12 3.32 -14.67
C GLU A 67 17.73 1.93 -14.37
N ASP A 68 16.88 0.96 -14.01
CA ASP A 68 17.26 -0.40 -13.63
C ASP A 68 17.13 -1.41 -14.80
N VAL A 69 16.78 -0.91 -16.00
CA VAL A 69 16.62 -1.64 -17.26
C VAL A 69 17.74 -1.22 -18.22
#